data_AF-A0A662DUR8-F1
#
_entry.id   AF-A0A662DUR8-F1
#
_cell.length_a   1.000
_cell.length_b   1.000
_cell.length_c   1.000
_cell.angle_alpha   90.00
_cell.angle_beta   90.00
_cell.angle_gamma   90.00
#
_symmetry.space_group_name_H-M   'P 1'
#
loop_
_entity.id
_entity.type
_entity.pdbx_description
1 polymer ?
#
loop_
_entity_poly.entity_id
_entity_poly.type
_entity_poly.pdbx_seq_one_letter_code
_entity_poly.pdbx_strand_id
1 'polypeptide(L)'
;MEDDPDDTLALLADLTGATDQKLRDLARTLAARLYLDISRRGPAKPRGVGLLRTQRYRPDGGDLDIDASIDALVASRAEDIVIDPDDLRIRAWSTPGTAICLMVDRSGSMTGRPLATAAVAAAAVAWRSPDDYSVLSFGKDVIAAKSQDAPKSNERVIDSVLALRGFGTTDVAGALTAAADQLSRSRAGRKVAILLSDCRATVPGDIVGAASRLDELVIIAP
;
A
#
# COMPACT_ATOMS: atom_id res chain seq x y z
N MET A 1 8.87 0.45 35.36
CA MET A 1 8.55 0.59 33.93
C MET A 1 9.21 -0.57 33.27
N GLU A 2 8.45 -1.62 32.95
CA GLU A 2 8.95 -2.65 32.03
C GLU A 2 9.20 -1.99 30.68
N ASP A 3 10.35 -2.29 30.06
CA ASP A 3 10.70 -1.85 28.71
C ASP A 3 9.83 -2.59 27.68
N ASP A 4 8.52 -2.29 27.64
CA ASP A 4 7.63 -2.81 26.60
C ASP A 4 7.74 -1.90 25.35
N PRO A 5 8.29 -2.41 24.23
CA PRO A 5 8.35 -1.65 22.98
C PRO A 5 6.95 -1.28 22.46
N ASP A 6 5.92 -2.09 22.70
CA ASP A 6 4.55 -1.80 22.24
C ASP A 6 3.97 -0.58 22.98
N ASP A 7 4.19 -0.50 24.30
CA ASP A 7 3.75 0.64 25.10
C ASP A 7 4.48 1.92 24.69
N THR A 8 5.77 1.82 24.32
CA THR A 8 6.54 2.95 23.79
C THR A 8 5.95 3.45 22.47
N LEU A 9 5.57 2.55 21.57
CA LEU A 9 4.95 2.92 20.29
C LEU A 9 3.55 3.52 20.51
N ALA A 10 2.75 2.92 21.39
CA ALA A 10 1.44 3.45 21.77
C ALA A 10 1.54 4.87 22.32
N LEU A 11 2.49 5.12 23.24
CA LEU A 11 2.76 6.46 23.77
C LEU A 11 3.17 7.43 22.67
N LEU A 12 4.04 7.03 21.74
CA LEU A 12 4.43 7.88 20.62
C LEU A 12 3.26 8.20 19.69
N ALA A 13 2.36 7.25 19.45
CA ALA A 13 1.13 7.48 18.69
C ALA A 13 0.25 8.52 19.39
N ASP A 14 0.06 8.43 20.70
CA ASP A 14 -0.70 9.41 21.48
C ASP A 14 -0.06 10.81 21.44
N LEU A 15 1.26 10.90 21.55
CA LEU A 15 1.99 12.16 21.51
C LEU A 15 1.90 12.87 20.15
N THR A 16 1.67 12.15 19.04
CA THR A 16 1.38 12.79 17.74
C THR A 16 0.05 13.57 17.73
N GLY A 17 -0.80 13.33 18.72
CA GLY A 17 -2.05 14.03 19.01
C GLY A 17 -2.00 15.06 20.13
N ALA A 18 -0.85 15.27 20.78
CA ALA A 18 -0.71 16.20 21.90
C ALA A 18 -1.19 17.62 21.55
N THR A 19 -1.60 18.44 22.52
CA THR A 19 -2.03 19.83 22.25
C THR A 19 -0.86 20.76 21.94
N ASP A 20 0.31 20.50 22.55
CA ASP A 20 1.55 21.23 22.30
C ASP A 20 2.09 20.96 20.89
N GLN A 21 2.25 22.02 20.11
CA GLN A 21 2.71 21.94 18.72
C GLN A 21 4.12 21.36 18.60
N LYS A 22 5.05 21.80 19.47
CA LYS A 22 6.45 21.38 19.41
C LYS A 22 6.60 19.91 19.82
N LEU A 23 5.86 19.49 20.84
CA LEU A 23 5.81 18.09 21.26
C LEU A 23 5.23 17.20 20.15
N ARG A 24 4.12 17.61 19.52
CA ARG A 24 3.53 16.90 18.38
C ARG A 24 4.53 16.72 17.24
N ASP A 25 5.24 17.77 16.86
CA ASP A 25 6.15 17.75 15.70
C ASP A 25 7.37 16.85 15.96
N LEU A 26 7.90 16.89 17.19
CA LEU A 26 8.97 15.99 17.63
C LEU A 26 8.48 14.54 17.69
N ALA A 27 7.28 14.30 18.23
CA ALA A 27 6.69 12.97 18.29
C ALA A 27 6.45 12.38 16.90
N ARG A 28 5.93 13.17 15.94
CA ARG A 28 5.76 12.75 14.54
C ARG A 28 7.09 12.35 13.90
N THR A 29 8.11 13.18 14.06
CA THR A 29 9.44 12.93 13.49
C THR A 29 10.06 11.64 14.05
N LEU A 30 9.95 11.44 15.37
CA LEU A 30 10.49 10.26 16.04
C LEU A 30 9.69 8.99 15.69
N ALA A 31 8.37 9.09 15.70
CA ALA A 31 7.45 8.03 15.32
C ALA A 31 7.73 7.54 13.89
N ALA A 32 7.77 8.45 12.90
CA ALA A 32 8.04 8.09 11.51
C ALA A 32 9.33 7.28 11.36
N ARG A 33 10.40 7.67 12.07
CA ARG A 33 11.67 6.94 12.06
C ARG A 33 11.58 5.57 12.72
N LEU A 34 11.01 5.48 13.92
CA LEU A 34 10.94 4.24 14.69
C LEU A 34 9.99 3.21 14.05
N TYR A 35 8.82 3.63 13.58
CA TYR A 35 7.87 2.76 12.88
C TYR A 35 8.48 2.18 11.59
N LEU A 36 9.25 2.97 10.85
CA LEU A 36 9.97 2.48 9.67
C LEU A 36 11.08 1.50 10.04
N ASP A 37 11.83 1.76 11.11
CA ASP A 37 12.93 0.90 11.52
C ASP A 37 12.45 -0.48 11.97
N ILE A 38 11.35 -0.53 12.74
CA ILE A 38 10.71 -1.79 13.15
C ILE A 38 10.19 -2.56 11.94
N SER A 39 9.63 -1.86 10.96
CA SER A 39 9.04 -2.45 9.75
C SER A 39 10.06 -3.05 8.78
N ARG A 40 11.34 -2.68 8.90
CA ARG A 40 12.45 -3.22 8.08
C ARG A 40 12.85 -4.65 8.47
N ARG A 41 12.25 -5.24 9.51
CA ARG A 41 12.59 -6.59 9.98
C ARG A 41 11.86 -7.67 9.18
N GLY A 42 12.65 -8.42 8.39
CA GLY A 42 12.23 -9.65 7.70
C GLY A 42 12.44 -9.56 6.19
N PRO A 43 12.87 -10.65 5.52
CA PRO A 43 13.12 -10.59 4.07
C PRO A 43 11.81 -10.44 3.30
N ALA A 44 11.61 -9.30 2.62
CA ALA A 44 10.63 -9.17 1.53
C ALA A 44 11.17 -9.91 0.30
N LYS A 45 11.35 -11.23 0.38
CA LYS A 45 11.58 -12.03 -0.82
C LYS A 45 10.26 -12.11 -1.57
N PRO A 46 10.17 -11.66 -2.84
CA PRO A 46 8.98 -11.91 -3.63
C PRO A 46 8.77 -13.42 -3.69
N ARG A 47 7.70 -13.89 -3.06
CA ARG A 47 7.30 -15.30 -3.11
C ARG A 47 6.40 -15.46 -4.32
N GLY A 48 6.87 -16.23 -5.30
CA GLY A 48 6.14 -16.58 -6.51
C GLY A 48 7.08 -17.26 -7.49
N VAL A 49 6.54 -18.15 -8.32
CA VAL A 49 7.27 -18.62 -9.50
C VAL A 49 7.40 -17.39 -10.42
N GLY A 50 8.63 -17.02 -10.78
CA GLY A 50 8.83 -16.00 -11.80
C GLY A 50 8.09 -16.42 -13.05
N LEU A 51 7.37 -15.50 -13.69
CA LEU A 51 6.77 -15.74 -15.00
C LEU A 51 7.61 -14.99 -16.02
N LEU A 52 7.94 -15.66 -17.12
CA LEU A 52 8.55 -14.99 -18.26
C LEU A 52 7.48 -14.08 -18.89
N ARG A 53 7.72 -12.77 -18.94
CA ARG A 53 6.80 -11.77 -19.48
C ARG A 53 7.52 -10.88 -20.49
N THR A 54 6.82 -10.56 -21.56
CA THR A 54 7.23 -9.53 -22.51
C THR A 54 7.04 -8.14 -21.89
N GLN A 55 8.09 -7.32 -21.91
CA GLN A 55 8.15 -5.98 -21.34
C GLN A 55 8.81 -5.01 -22.31
N ARG A 56 8.74 -3.70 -22.05
CA ARG A 56 9.52 -2.71 -22.83
C ARG A 56 11.01 -2.94 -22.65
N TYR A 57 11.77 -2.70 -23.71
CA TYR A 57 13.22 -2.82 -23.68
C TYR A 57 13.85 -1.98 -22.56
N ARG A 58 14.80 -2.61 -21.87
CA ARG A 58 15.70 -1.98 -20.90
C ARG A 58 17.07 -2.65 -21.09
N PRO A 59 18.18 -1.89 -21.04
CA PRO A 59 19.52 -2.42 -21.30
C PRO A 59 19.89 -3.65 -20.45
N ASP A 60 19.45 -3.66 -19.18
CA ASP A 60 19.73 -4.75 -18.22
C ASP A 60 18.48 -5.58 -17.88
N GLY A 61 17.44 -5.50 -18.72
CA GLY A 61 16.10 -5.98 -18.38
C GLY A 61 15.83 -7.45 -18.65
N GLY A 62 16.60 -8.11 -19.53
CA GLY A 62 16.33 -9.46 -20.00
C GLY A 62 16.69 -9.63 -21.48
N ASP A 63 16.21 -10.71 -22.10
CA ASP A 63 16.53 -11.06 -23.49
C ASP A 63 15.57 -10.36 -24.47
N LEU A 64 16.02 -10.00 -25.66
CA LEU A 64 15.17 -9.38 -26.69
C LEU A 64 14.05 -10.35 -27.14
N ASP A 65 12.79 -9.91 -27.08
CA ASP A 65 11.64 -10.62 -27.62
C ASP A 65 11.48 -10.27 -29.09
N ILE A 66 12.16 -11.02 -29.96
CA ILE A 66 12.15 -10.78 -31.42
C ILE A 66 10.71 -10.82 -31.94
N ASP A 67 9.93 -11.82 -31.55
CA ASP A 67 8.55 -12.00 -32.01
C ASP A 67 7.70 -10.76 -31.72
N ALA A 68 7.79 -10.24 -30.49
CA ALA A 68 7.04 -9.05 -30.08
C ALA A 68 7.62 -7.72 -30.61
N SER A 69 8.84 -7.74 -31.17
CA SER A 69 9.51 -6.58 -31.75
C SER A 69 9.51 -6.58 -33.28
N ILE A 70 9.03 -7.66 -33.94
CA ILE A 70 9.09 -7.82 -35.40
C ILE A 70 8.46 -6.63 -36.13
N ASP A 71 7.30 -6.16 -35.69
CA ASP A 71 6.59 -5.07 -36.38
C ASP A 71 7.42 -3.78 -36.37
N ALA A 72 8.03 -3.44 -35.23
CA ALA A 72 8.91 -2.30 -35.09
C ALA A 72 10.18 -2.46 -35.96
N LEU A 73 10.80 -3.65 -35.93
CA LEU A 73 12.00 -3.95 -36.71
C LEU A 73 11.74 -3.85 -38.23
N VAL A 74 10.58 -4.34 -38.69
CA VAL A 74 10.20 -4.31 -40.10
C VAL A 74 9.85 -2.88 -40.53
N ALA A 75 9.11 -2.13 -39.71
CA ALA A 75 8.76 -0.73 -40.00
C ALA A 75 10.01 0.15 -40.12
N SER A 76 10.91 0.12 -39.14
CA SER A 76 12.16 0.89 -39.20
C SER A 76 13.03 0.52 -40.39
N ARG A 77 13.07 -0.77 -40.77
CA ARG A 77 13.82 -1.22 -41.96
C ARG A 77 13.17 -0.78 -43.27
N ALA A 78 11.85 -0.74 -43.35
CA ALA A 78 11.13 -0.30 -44.54
C ALA A 78 11.29 1.21 -44.79
N GLU A 79 11.41 1.99 -43.72
CA GLU A 79 11.55 3.45 -43.76
C GLU A 79 13.02 3.93 -43.75
N ASP A 80 13.97 3.00 -43.60
CA ASP A 80 15.41 3.28 -43.44
C ASP A 80 15.72 4.23 -42.28
N ILE A 81 15.04 4.02 -41.15
CA ILE A 81 15.14 4.83 -39.93
C ILE A 81 15.79 3.99 -38.81
N VAL A 82 16.53 4.67 -37.92
CA VAL A 82 17.10 4.06 -36.71
C VAL A 82 15.96 3.63 -35.77
N ILE A 83 15.99 2.36 -35.34
CA ILE A 83 15.00 1.81 -34.40
C ILE A 83 15.07 2.55 -33.06
N ASP A 84 13.93 3.01 -32.58
CA ASP A 84 13.80 3.52 -31.20
C ASP A 84 13.80 2.33 -30.22
N PRO A 85 14.73 2.29 -29.24
CA PRO A 85 14.71 1.27 -28.20
C PRO A 85 13.35 1.15 -27.48
N ASP A 86 12.56 2.22 -27.38
CA ASP A 86 11.23 2.17 -26.74
C ASP A 86 10.20 1.32 -27.52
N ASP A 87 10.43 1.06 -28.80
CA ASP A 87 9.60 0.20 -29.64
C ASP A 87 9.98 -1.28 -29.53
N LEU A 88 11.17 -1.56 -29.00
CA LEU A 88 11.64 -2.92 -28.75
C LEU A 88 11.02 -3.53 -27.49
N ARG A 89 10.93 -4.85 -27.48
CA ARG A 89 10.39 -5.64 -26.37
C ARG A 89 11.40 -6.68 -25.91
N ILE A 90 11.39 -7.00 -24.62
CA ILE A 90 12.26 -8.00 -23.99
C ILE A 90 11.43 -9.05 -23.25
N ARG A 91 11.91 -10.29 -23.16
CA ARG A 91 11.43 -11.32 -22.25
C ARG A 91 12.27 -11.29 -20.97
N ALA A 92 11.59 -10.99 -19.87
CA ALA A 92 12.21 -10.91 -18.56
C ALA A 92 11.42 -11.77 -17.56
N TRP A 93 12.14 -12.44 -16.66
CA TRP A 93 11.52 -13.09 -15.51
C TRP A 93 10.97 -12.01 -14.59
N SER A 94 9.64 -11.94 -14.49
CA SER A 94 8.94 -11.08 -13.56
C SER A 94 8.23 -11.97 -12.55
N THR A 95 8.59 -11.82 -11.27
CA THR A 95 7.67 -12.26 -10.21
C THR A 95 6.46 -11.32 -10.27
N PRO A 96 5.23 -11.85 -10.43
CA PRO A 96 4.06 -10.99 -10.40
C PRO A 96 4.07 -10.19 -9.09
N GLY A 97 4.12 -8.86 -9.23
CA GLY A 97 4.09 -7.96 -8.09
C GLY A 97 2.88 -8.25 -7.21
N THR A 98 2.97 -7.89 -5.94
CA THR A 98 1.82 -7.93 -5.02
C THR A 98 1.37 -6.50 -4.76
N ALA A 99 0.14 -6.20 -5.16
CA ALA A 99 -0.51 -4.95 -4.77
C ALA A 99 -1.19 -5.12 -3.43
N ILE A 100 -1.03 -4.12 -2.55
CA ILE A 100 -1.61 -4.15 -1.21
C ILE A 100 -2.47 -2.91 -1.01
N CYS A 101 -3.72 -3.09 -0.61
CA CYS A 101 -4.56 -2.00 -0.12
C CYS A 101 -4.79 -2.18 1.38
N LEU A 102 -4.22 -1.29 2.20
CA LEU A 102 -4.42 -1.27 3.65
C LEU A 102 -5.59 -0.34 3.99
N MET A 103 -6.64 -0.87 4.60
CA MET A 103 -7.76 -0.11 5.13
C MET A 103 -7.63 -0.03 6.65
N VAL A 104 -7.67 1.18 7.18
CA VAL A 104 -7.54 1.49 8.61
C VAL A 104 -8.85 2.11 9.09
N ASP A 105 -9.52 1.44 10.03
CA ASP A 105 -10.71 1.99 10.68
C ASP A 105 -10.33 3.25 11.48
N ARG A 106 -11.24 4.24 11.52
CA ARG A 106 -11.14 5.45 12.36
C ARG A 106 -12.33 5.58 13.31
N SER A 107 -12.91 4.45 13.70
CA SER A 107 -13.85 4.38 14.81
C SER A 107 -13.22 4.91 16.10
N GLY A 108 -14.06 5.31 17.07
CA GLY A 108 -13.62 6.01 18.28
C GLY A 108 -12.65 5.20 19.18
N SER A 109 -12.46 3.91 18.93
CA SER A 109 -11.49 3.04 19.61
C SER A 109 -10.06 3.16 19.08
N MET A 110 -9.83 3.89 17.98
CA MET A 110 -8.54 3.98 17.28
C MET A 110 -7.62 5.08 17.84
N THR A 111 -7.29 5.00 19.13
CA THR A 111 -6.35 5.91 19.83
C THR A 111 -5.31 5.11 20.62
N GLY A 112 -4.06 5.58 20.70
CA GLY A 112 -2.97 4.84 21.37
C GLY A 112 -2.55 3.59 20.60
N ARG A 113 -2.67 2.42 21.23
CA ARG A 113 -2.16 1.14 20.71
C ARG A 113 -2.72 0.74 19.34
N PRO A 114 -4.03 0.84 19.04
CA PRO A 114 -4.54 0.51 17.70
C PRO A 114 -4.03 1.46 16.60
N LEU A 115 -3.79 2.74 16.93
CA LEU A 115 -3.20 3.70 16.01
C LEU A 115 -1.72 3.38 15.74
N ALA A 116 -0.98 2.97 16.77
CA ALA A 116 0.39 2.49 16.63
C ALA A 116 0.45 1.23 15.74
N THR A 117 -0.43 0.25 15.95
CA THR A 117 -0.54 -0.95 15.10
C THR A 117 -0.84 -0.58 13.64
N ALA A 118 -1.75 0.37 13.41
CA ALA A 118 -2.02 0.86 12.05
C ALA A 118 -0.82 1.54 11.40
N ALA A 119 -0.05 2.32 12.15
CA ALA A 119 1.18 2.96 11.67
C ALA A 119 2.27 1.93 11.33
N VAL A 120 2.48 0.92 12.19
CA VAL A 120 3.39 -0.21 11.91
C VAL A 120 2.95 -0.96 10.66
N ALA A 121 1.66 -1.29 10.54
CA ALA A 121 1.13 -2.00 9.38
C ALA A 121 1.32 -1.20 8.09
N ALA A 122 1.06 0.11 8.11
CA ALA A 122 1.28 1.00 6.97
C ALA A 122 2.77 1.07 6.59
N ALA A 123 3.66 1.18 7.57
CA ALA A 123 5.11 1.18 7.35
C ALA A 123 5.60 -0.18 6.78
N ALA A 124 5.09 -1.30 7.28
CA ALA A 124 5.39 -2.64 6.77
C ALA A 124 4.89 -2.85 5.33
N VAL A 125 3.70 -2.33 5.00
CA VAL A 125 3.16 -2.35 3.63
C VAL A 125 4.01 -1.49 2.69
N ALA A 126 4.33 -0.27 3.10
CA ALA A 126 5.17 0.65 2.34
C ALA A 126 6.59 0.11 2.12
N TRP A 127 7.11 -0.68 3.06
CA TRP A 127 8.40 -1.35 2.91
C TRP A 127 8.33 -2.59 2.01
N ARG A 128 7.24 -3.37 2.08
CA ARG A 128 7.08 -4.62 1.32
C ARG A 128 6.75 -4.42 -0.16
N SER A 129 5.98 -3.39 -0.49
CA SER A 129 5.62 -3.04 -1.87
C SER A 129 5.70 -1.52 -2.03
N PRO A 130 6.91 -0.95 -2.22
CA PRO A 130 7.10 0.50 -2.17
C PRO A 130 6.37 1.24 -3.30
N ASP A 131 6.17 0.59 -4.43
CA ASP A 131 5.57 1.23 -5.61
C ASP A 131 4.06 0.94 -5.73
N ASP A 132 3.61 -0.24 -5.29
CA ASP A 132 2.28 -0.77 -5.60
C ASP A 132 1.47 -1.06 -4.32
N TYR A 133 1.15 -0.01 -3.58
CA TYR A 133 0.27 -0.09 -2.41
C TYR A 133 -0.68 1.11 -2.28
N SER A 134 -1.71 1.00 -1.46
CA SER A 134 -2.57 2.10 -1.04
C SER A 134 -2.86 2.00 0.45
N VAL A 135 -3.12 3.15 1.07
CA VAL A 135 -3.54 3.24 2.48
C VAL A 135 -4.79 4.09 2.53
N LEU A 136 -5.89 3.48 2.96
CA LEU A 136 -7.21 4.09 3.12
C LEU A 136 -7.51 4.20 4.61
N SER A 137 -8.08 5.33 5.03
CA SER A 137 -8.74 5.46 6.32
C SER A 137 -10.23 5.58 6.09
N PHE A 138 -11.05 4.86 6.86
CA PHE A 138 -12.49 4.87 6.66
C PHE A 138 -13.26 5.03 7.97
N GLY A 139 -14.27 5.90 7.94
CA GLY A 139 -15.27 6.04 8.99
C GLY A 139 -16.63 6.28 8.34
N LYS A 140 -17.17 7.49 8.50
CA LYS A 140 -18.29 7.96 7.66
C LYS A 140 -17.91 8.03 6.17
N ASP A 141 -16.72 8.56 5.90
CA ASP A 141 -16.16 8.73 4.57
C ASP A 141 -14.85 7.95 4.46
N VAL A 142 -14.48 7.55 3.24
CA VAL A 142 -13.20 6.89 2.94
C VAL A 142 -12.22 7.91 2.38
N ILE A 143 -11.05 8.03 3.01
CA ILE A 143 -9.98 8.97 2.65
C ILE A 143 -8.73 8.18 2.29
N ALA A 144 -8.16 8.44 1.11
CA ALA A 144 -6.89 7.85 0.72
C ALA A 144 -5.72 8.63 1.34
N ALA A 145 -5.07 8.06 2.36
CA ALA A 145 -3.79 8.55 2.87
C ALA A 145 -2.67 8.35 1.83
N LYS A 146 -2.74 7.27 1.03
CA LYS A 146 -1.92 7.04 -0.16
C LYS A 146 -2.75 6.31 -1.21
N SER A 147 -2.80 6.83 -2.44
CA SER A 147 -3.50 6.20 -3.56
C SER A 147 -2.58 5.26 -4.33
N GLN A 148 -3.12 4.20 -4.93
CA GLN A 148 -2.36 3.17 -5.63
C GLN A 148 -1.48 3.75 -6.74
N ASP A 149 -2.00 4.75 -7.46
CA ASP A 149 -1.43 5.46 -8.60
C ASP A 149 -0.60 6.70 -8.24
N ALA A 150 -0.57 7.12 -6.97
CA ALA A 150 0.13 8.32 -6.54
C ALA A 150 1.39 7.98 -5.73
N PRO A 151 2.59 8.40 -6.17
CA PRO A 151 3.80 8.24 -5.37
C PRO A 151 3.74 9.12 -4.13
N LYS A 152 4.14 8.57 -2.98
CA LYS A 152 4.21 9.29 -1.71
C LYS A 152 5.34 8.68 -0.88
N SER A 153 6.17 9.51 -0.24
CA SER A 153 7.24 9.01 0.61
C SER A 153 6.69 8.29 1.83
N ASN A 154 7.40 7.27 2.30
CA ASN A 154 6.94 6.41 3.39
C ASN A 154 6.71 7.22 4.68
N GLU A 155 7.56 8.22 4.96
CA GLU A 155 7.41 9.14 6.10
C GLU A 155 6.08 9.90 6.01
N ARG A 156 5.75 10.44 4.83
CA ARG A 156 4.50 11.19 4.62
C ARG A 156 3.27 10.30 4.73
N VAL A 157 3.38 9.02 4.37
CA VAL A 157 2.28 8.07 4.57
C VAL A 157 2.05 7.82 6.06
N ILE A 158 3.12 7.56 6.82
CA ILE A 158 3.04 7.36 8.28
C ILE A 158 2.49 8.62 8.96
N ASP A 159 2.98 9.80 8.60
CA ASP A 159 2.46 11.07 9.13
C ASP A 159 0.97 11.26 8.85
N SER A 160 0.49 10.79 7.69
CA SER A 160 -0.92 10.85 7.33
C SER A 160 -1.74 9.86 8.16
N VAL A 161 -1.21 8.67 8.44
CA VAL A 161 -1.84 7.66 9.30
C VAL A 161 -1.89 8.13 10.76
N LEU A 162 -0.79 8.68 11.30
CA LEU A 162 -0.74 9.22 12.67
C LEU A 162 -1.56 10.52 12.82
N ALA A 163 -1.80 11.24 11.73
CA ALA A 163 -2.71 12.39 11.73
C ALA A 163 -4.19 11.99 11.74
N LEU A 164 -4.52 10.72 11.51
CA LEU A 164 -5.91 10.26 11.57
C LEU A 164 -6.46 10.51 12.97
N ARG A 165 -7.73 10.89 13.02
CA ARG A 165 -8.46 11.13 14.26
C ARG A 165 -9.71 10.27 14.26
N GLY A 166 -9.90 9.55 15.36
CA GLY A 166 -11.03 8.65 15.55
C GLY A 166 -12.29 9.43 15.86
N PHE A 167 -13.18 9.60 14.88
CA PHE A 167 -14.48 10.24 15.09
C PHE A 167 -15.49 9.74 14.06
N GLY A 168 -16.57 9.10 14.52
CA GLY A 168 -17.76 8.86 13.72
C GLY A 168 -18.13 7.40 13.52
N THR A 169 -18.94 7.17 12.49
CA THR A 169 -19.46 5.87 12.08
C THR A 169 -18.41 5.05 11.33
N THR A 170 -18.71 3.79 11.06
CA THR A 170 -17.84 2.80 10.41
C THR A 170 -18.58 2.23 9.21
N ASP A 171 -18.29 2.75 8.02
CA ASP A 171 -18.79 2.24 6.74
C ASP A 171 -17.80 1.24 6.13
N VAL A 172 -17.98 -0.03 6.48
CA VAL A 172 -17.16 -1.13 5.99
C VAL A 172 -17.41 -1.39 4.50
N ALA A 173 -18.65 -1.29 4.02
CA ALA A 173 -18.98 -1.56 2.62
C ALA A 173 -18.35 -0.52 1.68
N GLY A 174 -18.39 0.76 2.07
CA GLY A 174 -17.69 1.84 1.37
C GLY A 174 -16.18 1.65 1.34
N ALA A 175 -15.58 1.21 2.45
CA ALA A 175 -14.14 0.93 2.53
C ALA A 175 -13.71 -0.20 1.59
N LEU A 176 -14.43 -1.32 1.59
CA LEU A 176 -14.16 -2.46 0.71
C LEU A 176 -14.33 -2.10 -0.77
N THR A 177 -15.35 -1.30 -1.09
CA THR A 177 -15.56 -0.78 -2.45
C THR A 177 -14.39 0.09 -2.90
N ALA A 178 -13.97 1.03 -2.06
CA ALA A 178 -12.83 1.90 -2.35
C ALA A 178 -11.52 1.10 -2.49
N ALA A 179 -11.34 0.05 -1.69
CA ALA A 179 -10.18 -0.84 -1.81
C ALA A 179 -10.16 -1.60 -3.14
N ALA A 180 -11.32 -2.11 -3.58
CA ALA A 180 -11.44 -2.75 -4.90
C ALA A 180 -11.08 -1.76 -6.03
N ASP A 181 -11.56 -0.52 -5.92
CA ASP A 181 -11.26 0.52 -6.91
C ASP A 181 -9.77 0.91 -6.91
N GLN A 182 -9.10 0.93 -5.76
CA GLN A 182 -7.65 1.15 -5.68
C GLN A 182 -6.86 -0.01 -6.29
N LEU A 183 -7.18 -1.25 -5.92
CA LEU A 183 -6.51 -2.45 -6.44
C LEU A 183 -6.76 -2.67 -7.94
N SER A 184 -7.88 -2.18 -8.47
CA SER A 184 -8.18 -2.22 -9.91
C SER A 184 -7.16 -1.42 -10.75
N ARG A 185 -6.53 -0.40 -10.17
CA ARG A 185 -5.51 0.44 -10.83
C ARG A 185 -4.16 -0.24 -10.94
N SER A 186 -3.93 -1.29 -10.14
CA SER A 186 -2.70 -2.06 -10.18
C SER A 186 -2.72 -3.13 -11.26
N ARG A 187 -1.54 -3.36 -11.86
CA ARG A 187 -1.24 -4.45 -12.79
C ARG A 187 -0.62 -5.67 -12.10
N ALA A 188 -0.51 -5.66 -10.78
CA ALA A 188 -0.03 -6.79 -9.98
C ALA A 188 -0.84 -8.06 -10.23
N GLY A 189 -0.15 -9.20 -10.29
CA GLY A 189 -0.80 -10.50 -10.47
C GLY A 189 -1.46 -11.04 -9.20
N ARG A 190 -1.09 -10.50 -8.02
CA ARG A 190 -1.76 -10.77 -6.74
C ARG A 190 -2.17 -9.44 -6.11
N LYS A 191 -3.42 -9.36 -5.66
CA LYS A 191 -4.02 -8.15 -5.07
C LYS A 191 -4.58 -8.51 -3.71
N VAL A 192 -4.04 -7.88 -2.66
CA VAL A 192 -4.40 -8.20 -1.27
C VAL A 192 -4.99 -6.95 -0.62
N ALA A 193 -6.23 -7.06 -0.16
CA ALA A 193 -6.86 -6.08 0.70
C ALA A 193 -6.65 -6.49 2.17
N ILE A 194 -6.16 -5.57 3.00
CA ILE A 194 -5.95 -5.78 4.43
C ILE A 194 -6.84 -4.81 5.18
N LEU A 195 -7.75 -5.32 6.00
CA LEU A 195 -8.66 -4.53 6.83
C LEU A 195 -8.22 -4.58 8.29
N LEU A 196 -7.84 -3.43 8.86
CA LEU A 196 -7.60 -3.25 10.29
C LEU A 196 -8.87 -2.66 10.93
N SER A 197 -9.72 -3.52 11.48
CA SER A 197 -10.99 -3.13 12.11
C SER A 197 -11.55 -4.27 12.95
N ASP A 198 -12.31 -3.94 13.98
CA ASP A 198 -13.18 -4.89 14.70
C ASP A 198 -14.43 -5.30 13.88
N CYS A 199 -14.58 -4.74 12.67
CA CYS A 199 -15.66 -5.00 11.71
C CYS A 199 -17.06 -4.71 12.26
N ARG A 200 -17.19 -3.85 13.28
CA ARG A 200 -18.49 -3.44 13.81
C ARG A 200 -19.08 -2.32 12.95
N ALA A 201 -19.65 -2.71 11.82
CA ALA A 201 -20.32 -1.79 10.90
C ALA A 201 -21.47 -1.06 11.60
N THR A 202 -21.47 0.27 11.52
CA THR A 202 -22.54 1.13 12.05
C THR A 202 -23.33 1.82 10.94
N VAL A 203 -22.93 1.62 9.69
CA VAL A 203 -23.62 2.08 8.49
C VAL A 203 -24.14 0.87 7.72
N PRO A 204 -25.41 0.85 7.27
CA PRO A 204 -25.93 -0.22 6.44
C PRO A 204 -25.28 -0.21 5.05
N GLY A 205 -24.94 -1.39 4.54
CA GLY A 205 -24.37 -1.56 3.21
C GLY A 205 -24.18 -3.04 2.85
N ASP A 206 -24.04 -3.34 1.56
CA ASP A 206 -23.77 -4.70 1.09
C ASP A 206 -22.28 -5.05 1.25
N ILE A 207 -21.91 -5.44 2.47
CA ILE A 207 -20.53 -5.82 2.82
C ILE A 207 -20.10 -7.07 2.05
N VAL A 208 -21.00 -8.04 1.85
CA VAL A 208 -20.68 -9.31 1.18
C VAL A 208 -20.43 -9.06 -0.31
N GLY A 209 -21.29 -8.29 -0.96
CA GLY A 209 -21.09 -7.87 -2.35
C GLY A 209 -19.79 -7.08 -2.53
N ALA A 210 -19.50 -6.14 -1.64
CA ALA A 210 -18.25 -5.38 -1.69
C ALA A 210 -17.01 -6.27 -1.47
N ALA A 211 -17.06 -7.21 -0.52
CA ALA A 211 -15.97 -8.17 -0.27
C ALA A 211 -15.75 -9.11 -1.46
N SER A 212 -16.81 -9.53 -2.16
CA SER A 212 -16.72 -10.43 -3.32
C SER A 212 -15.97 -9.84 -4.52
N ARG A 213 -15.79 -8.52 -4.56
CA ARG A 213 -15.00 -7.82 -5.59
C ARG A 213 -13.49 -7.87 -5.34
N LEU A 214 -13.06 -8.38 -4.18
CA LEU A 214 -11.67 -8.45 -3.79
C LEU A 214 -11.16 -9.89 -4.00
N ASP A 215 -10.03 -10.03 -4.69
CA ASP A 215 -9.40 -11.34 -4.94
C ASP A 215 -8.96 -12.01 -3.62
N GLU A 216 -8.43 -11.20 -2.70
CA GLU A 216 -7.96 -11.65 -1.40
C GLU A 216 -8.25 -10.56 -0.35
N LEU A 217 -9.01 -10.90 0.69
CA LEU A 217 -9.31 -10.03 1.82
C LEU A 217 -8.80 -10.66 3.12
N VAL A 218 -7.91 -9.94 3.80
CA VAL A 218 -7.37 -10.31 5.11
C VAL A 218 -7.90 -9.33 6.15
N ILE A 219 -8.50 -9.84 7.22
CA ILE A 219 -9.01 -9.03 8.32
C ILE A 219 -8.12 -9.26 9.53
N ILE A 220 -7.64 -8.16 10.10
CA ILE A 220 -6.86 -8.16 11.34
C ILE A 220 -7.65 -7.32 12.35
N ALA A 221 -8.12 -7.97 13.41
CA ALA A 221 -8.73 -7.29 14.53
C ALA A 221 -7.61 -6.83 15.50
N PRO A 222 -7.38 -5.51 15.64
CA PRO A 222 -6.40 -4.97 16.59
C PRO A 222 -6.89 -4.98 18.05
#